data_AF-A0A0M1JES1-F1
#
_entry.id   AF-A0A0M1JES1-F1
#
_cell.length_a   1.000
_cell.length_b   1.000
_cell.length_c   1.000
_cell.angle_alpha   90.00
_cell.angle_beta   90.00
_cell.angle_gamma   90.00
#
_symmetry.space_group_name_H-M   'P 1'
#
loop_
_entity.id
_entity.type
_entity.pdbx_description
1 polymer ?
#
loop_
_entity_poly.entity_id
_entity_poly.type
_entity_poly.pdbx_seq_one_letter_code
_entity_poly.pdbx_strand_id
1 'polypeptide(L)'
;MSSKLSRLYFLLIVDIYVVYHITNLWATTGLGYICGGVALKHVKTFLDTQPEPYLQANHSELIVKAPVCTLVLEHFGYHHKPRKTLAQQWAKTLNPMVPNLHQKTNYQAPAVTNRESQLEIQLAASQQEIARLKQLLKEEEVKGNKKRHRMMGRVLQWKIPPSCYEVRLEEDTNHVAQLLDGLILKRKPQQPLPANIELPDGLTLDAEINLLTYKSPCESLNQWTIQELIGHYVGYRKMLKAQHPNHTLPDANQFALYAITTMFPQELVKQSGTAWQRTDKSGVYKLLSSGLEITLIVINEIIIAPHNHPWNLLNSNPTIVQQVLSQVTLPEDLRPYFES
;
A
#
# COMPACT_ATOMS: atom_id res chain seq x y z
N MET A 1 11.07 11.51 34.44
CA MET A 1 12.26 10.85 35.02
C MET A 1 12.41 9.34 34.71
N SER A 2 11.36 8.63 34.26
CA SER A 2 11.40 7.16 34.05
C SER A 2 12.00 6.69 32.70
N SER A 3 12.07 7.54 31.67
CA SER A 3 12.55 7.13 30.33
C SER A 3 14.08 7.19 30.18
N LYS A 4 14.74 8.18 30.82
CA LYS A 4 16.20 8.35 30.74
C LYS A 4 16.97 7.23 31.46
N LEU A 5 16.48 6.77 32.61
CA LEU A 5 17.08 5.62 33.32
C LEU A 5 16.93 4.31 32.54
N SER A 6 15.81 4.12 31.84
CA SER A 6 15.56 2.92 31.02
C SER A 6 16.49 2.88 29.80
N ARG A 7 16.76 4.04 29.17
CA ARG A 7 17.76 4.17 28.09
C ARG A 7 19.19 3.93 28.57
N LEU A 8 19.57 4.44 29.74
CA LEU A 8 20.90 4.21 30.32
C LEU A 8 21.12 2.71 30.62
N TYR A 9 20.06 2.01 31.02
CA TYR A 9 20.08 0.57 31.30
C TYR A 9 20.20 -0.27 30.02
N PHE A 10 19.48 0.13 28.97
CA PHE A 10 19.59 -0.47 27.64
C PHE A 10 20.99 -0.29 27.05
N LEU A 11 21.59 0.90 27.21
CA LEU A 11 22.96 1.16 26.79
C LEU A 11 23.98 0.32 27.57
N LEU A 12 23.81 0.13 28.88
CA LEU A 12 24.68 -0.74 29.69
C LEU A 12 24.58 -2.23 29.30
N ILE A 13 23.38 -2.69 28.92
CA ILE A 13 23.15 -4.04 28.39
C ILE A 13 23.80 -4.20 27.00
N VAL A 14 23.74 -3.16 26.17
CA VAL A 14 24.43 -3.10 24.87
C VAL A 14 25.96 -2.96 25.04
N ASP A 15 26.44 -2.32 26.10
CA ASP A 15 27.88 -2.24 26.38
C ASP A 15 28.46 -3.60 26.84
N ILE A 16 27.67 -4.42 27.54
CA ILE A 16 27.99 -5.84 27.77
C ILE A 16 27.96 -6.64 26.46
N TYR A 17 27.07 -6.27 25.53
CA TYR A 17 26.94 -6.85 24.19
C TYR A 17 28.21 -6.68 23.33
N VAL A 18 28.93 -5.56 23.50
CA VAL A 18 30.15 -5.28 22.72
C VAL A 18 31.42 -5.91 23.32
N VAL A 19 31.51 -6.05 24.65
CA VAL A 19 32.68 -6.72 25.29
C VAL A 19 32.70 -8.23 25.01
N TYR A 20 31.55 -8.85 24.72
CA TYR A 20 31.41 -10.30 24.48
C TYR A 20 31.25 -10.69 23.00
N HIS A 21 31.74 -9.86 22.08
CA HIS A 21 31.66 -10.12 20.63
C HIS A 21 32.45 -11.35 20.13
N ILE A 22 33.04 -12.14 21.03
CA ILE A 22 33.88 -13.30 20.70
C ILE A 22 33.11 -14.63 20.76
N THR A 23 31.96 -14.73 21.43
CA THR A 23 31.16 -15.99 21.44
C THR A 23 29.67 -15.68 21.61
N ASN A 24 28.92 -15.65 20.50
CA ASN A 24 27.48 -15.32 20.41
C ASN A 24 26.55 -16.40 21.00
N LEU A 25 26.71 -16.71 22.29
CA LEU A 25 25.99 -17.77 22.99
C LEU A 25 25.83 -17.42 24.46
N TRP A 26 24.60 -17.43 24.97
CA TRP A 26 24.31 -17.09 26.37
C TRP A 26 23.58 -18.23 27.07
N ALA A 27 24.06 -18.64 28.24
CA ALA A 27 23.31 -19.52 29.12
C ALA A 27 22.02 -18.81 29.60
N THR A 28 20.93 -19.56 29.72
CA THR A 28 19.64 -19.03 30.23
C THR A 28 19.76 -18.27 31.55
N THR A 29 20.67 -18.70 32.43
CA THR A 29 20.98 -18.05 33.71
C THR A 29 21.54 -16.64 33.52
N GLY A 30 22.46 -16.47 32.56
CA GLY A 30 23.06 -15.18 32.20
C GLY A 30 22.02 -14.15 31.73
N LEU A 31 21.04 -14.60 30.92
CA LEU A 31 19.96 -13.74 30.44
C LEU A 31 19.07 -13.21 31.57
N GLY A 32 18.80 -14.01 32.60
CA GLY A 32 18.05 -13.56 33.78
C GLY A 32 18.74 -12.40 34.51
N TYR A 33 20.08 -12.46 34.59
CA TYR A 33 20.87 -11.35 35.14
C TYR A 33 20.80 -10.14 34.22
N ILE A 34 21.14 -10.26 32.94
CA ILE A 34 21.23 -9.13 32.00
C ILE A 34 19.88 -8.40 31.87
N CYS A 35 18.75 -9.13 31.96
CA CYS A 35 17.41 -8.55 31.98
C CYS A 35 17.02 -7.85 33.30
N GLY A 36 17.97 -7.46 34.14
CA GLY A 36 17.70 -6.74 35.40
C GLY A 36 17.25 -7.64 36.55
N GLY A 37 17.76 -8.88 36.59
CA GLY A 37 17.45 -9.85 37.65
C GLY A 37 16.06 -10.48 37.52
N VAL A 38 15.56 -10.64 36.29
CA VAL A 38 14.31 -11.34 36.03
C VAL A 38 14.47 -12.79 36.48
N ALA A 39 13.45 -13.30 37.19
CA ALA A 39 13.46 -14.68 37.67
C ALA A 39 13.59 -15.63 36.47
N LEU A 40 14.54 -16.58 36.57
CA LEU A 40 14.88 -17.51 35.49
C LEU A 40 13.65 -18.23 34.89
N LYS A 41 12.64 -18.51 35.73
CA LYS A 41 11.38 -19.10 35.27
C LYS A 41 10.68 -18.27 34.18
N HIS A 42 10.68 -16.94 34.28
CA HIS A 42 10.03 -16.08 33.29
C HIS A 42 10.84 -16.02 31.99
N VAL A 43 12.17 -16.00 32.09
CA VAL A 43 13.05 -16.08 30.92
C VAL A 43 12.83 -17.41 30.20
N LYS A 44 12.78 -18.53 30.93
CA LYS A 44 12.48 -19.84 30.35
C LYS A 44 11.10 -19.90 29.70
N THR A 45 10.06 -19.43 30.38
CA THR A 45 8.71 -19.35 29.80
C THR A 45 8.70 -18.56 28.49
N PHE A 46 9.43 -17.45 28.40
CA PHE A 46 9.53 -16.69 27.16
C PHE A 46 10.31 -17.46 26.08
N LEU A 47 11.45 -18.06 26.43
CA LEU A 47 12.24 -18.87 25.50
C LEU A 47 11.43 -20.04 24.92
N ASP A 48 10.60 -20.70 25.73
CA ASP A 48 9.77 -21.83 25.31
C ASP A 48 8.67 -21.42 24.30
N THR A 49 8.39 -20.11 24.16
CA THR A 49 7.50 -19.58 23.10
C THR A 49 8.23 -19.33 21.77
N GLN A 50 9.56 -19.39 21.75
CA GLN A 50 10.36 -19.11 20.57
C GLN A 50 10.67 -20.42 19.82
N PRO A 51 10.72 -20.41 18.48
CA PRO A 51 11.05 -21.59 17.70
C PRO A 51 12.55 -21.93 17.86
N GLU A 52 12.85 -23.12 18.35
CA GLU A 52 14.21 -23.65 18.58
C GLU A 52 15.16 -22.65 19.29
N PRO A 53 14.88 -22.29 20.56
CA PRO A 53 15.59 -21.22 21.24
C PRO A 53 17.05 -21.56 21.58
N TYR A 54 17.39 -22.84 21.62
CA TYR A 54 18.69 -23.33 22.08
C TYR A 54 19.57 -23.80 20.91
N LEU A 55 20.88 -23.52 21.00
CA LEU A 55 21.87 -24.05 20.07
C LEU A 55 22.07 -25.57 20.28
N GLN A 56 22.05 -25.99 21.54
CA GLN A 56 22.14 -27.38 21.96
C GLN A 56 21.17 -27.61 23.12
N ALA A 57 19.99 -28.16 22.81
CA ALA A 57 18.93 -28.37 23.80
C ALA A 57 19.33 -29.31 24.96
N ASN A 58 20.34 -30.17 24.72
CA ASN A 58 20.82 -31.15 25.70
C ASN A 58 22.03 -30.66 26.52
N HIS A 59 22.47 -29.41 26.33
CA HIS A 59 23.58 -28.84 27.11
C HIS A 59 23.10 -28.44 28.50
N SER A 60 23.90 -28.73 29.53
CA SER A 60 23.56 -28.47 30.95
C SER A 60 23.20 -27.01 31.24
N GLU A 61 23.82 -26.07 30.52
CA GLU A 61 23.61 -24.63 30.70
C GLU A 61 22.49 -24.03 29.83
N LEU A 62 21.89 -24.84 28.93
CA LEU A 62 20.88 -24.41 27.96
C LEU A 62 21.29 -23.13 27.21
N ILE A 63 22.18 -23.31 26.23
CA ILE A 63 22.77 -22.21 25.49
C ILE A 63 21.77 -21.66 24.47
N VAL A 64 21.37 -20.40 24.62
CA VAL A 64 20.38 -19.73 23.77
C VAL A 64 21.03 -19.16 22.51
N LYS A 65 20.36 -19.33 21.35
CA LYS A 65 20.79 -18.78 20.06
C LYS A 65 20.78 -17.24 20.11
N ALA A 66 21.78 -16.60 19.52
CA ALA A 66 21.93 -15.14 19.55
C ALA A 66 20.68 -14.33 19.10
N PRO A 67 19.98 -14.69 18.00
CA PRO A 67 18.76 -13.96 17.60
C PRO A 67 17.66 -14.01 18.65
N VAL A 68 17.57 -15.12 19.39
CA VAL A 68 16.59 -15.33 20.45
C VAL A 68 16.98 -14.57 21.72
N CYS A 69 18.28 -14.44 22.01
CA CYS A 69 18.77 -13.55 23.08
C CYS A 69 18.31 -12.10 22.84
N THR A 70 18.38 -11.60 21.61
CA THR A 70 17.91 -10.24 21.27
C THR A 70 16.43 -10.07 21.60
N LEU A 71 15.59 -11.04 21.24
CA LEU A 71 14.15 -11.01 21.56
C LEU A 71 13.88 -11.02 23.07
N VAL A 72 14.66 -11.79 23.84
CA VAL A 72 14.58 -11.81 25.31
C VAL A 72 14.94 -10.44 25.89
N LEU A 73 16.01 -9.81 25.39
CA LEU A 73 16.47 -8.50 25.85
C LEU A 73 15.48 -7.39 25.50
N GLU A 74 14.88 -7.42 24.31
CA GLU A 74 13.81 -6.49 23.94
C GLU A 74 12.56 -6.69 24.81
N HIS A 75 12.12 -7.94 24.98
CA HIS A 75 10.92 -8.24 25.76
C HIS A 75 11.06 -7.80 27.23
N PHE A 76 12.15 -8.18 27.90
CA PHE A 76 12.32 -7.88 29.31
C PHE A 76 12.98 -6.52 29.60
N GLY A 77 13.76 -5.99 28.66
CA GLY A 77 14.43 -4.69 28.80
C GLY A 77 13.56 -3.50 28.39
N TYR A 78 12.66 -3.68 27.42
CA TYR A 78 11.79 -2.61 26.93
C TYR A 78 10.36 -2.68 27.48
N HIS A 79 9.74 -3.86 27.50
CA HIS A 79 8.33 -4.01 27.89
C HIS A 79 8.11 -4.28 29.38
N HIS A 80 9.04 -4.98 30.04
CA HIS A 80 9.01 -5.16 31.50
C HIS A 80 9.86 -4.11 32.21
N LYS A 81 9.31 -3.44 33.23
CA LYS A 81 10.10 -2.50 34.06
C LYS A 81 11.11 -3.33 34.88
N PRO A 82 12.43 -3.21 34.69
CA PRO A 82 13.40 -3.90 35.53
C PRO A 82 13.24 -3.45 36.99
N ARG A 83 13.55 -4.33 37.95
CA ARG A 83 13.54 -4.01 39.38
C ARG A 83 14.57 -2.90 39.63
N LYS A 84 14.11 -1.65 39.66
CA LYS A 84 14.90 -0.40 39.82
C LYS A 84 16.00 -0.49 40.88
N THR A 85 15.78 -1.25 41.95
CA THR A 85 16.69 -1.38 43.08
C THR A 85 17.96 -2.18 42.77
N LEU A 86 17.84 -3.33 42.08
CA LEU A 86 19.01 -4.14 41.71
C LEU A 86 19.85 -3.44 40.64
N ALA A 87 19.16 -2.75 39.73
CA ALA A 87 19.74 -1.93 38.69
C ALA A 87 20.64 -0.81 39.21
N GLN A 88 20.18 -0.12 40.24
CA GLN A 88 20.96 0.91 40.90
C GLN A 88 22.15 0.34 41.68
N GLN A 89 22.02 -0.85 42.26
CA GLN A 89 23.12 -1.55 42.93
C GLN A 89 24.22 -1.97 41.94
N TRP A 90 23.85 -2.51 40.78
CA TRP A 90 24.80 -2.90 39.75
C TRP A 90 25.50 -1.71 39.13
N ALA A 91 24.79 -0.61 38.84
CA ALA A 91 25.42 0.63 38.39
C ALA A 91 26.47 1.15 39.39
N LYS A 92 26.17 1.10 40.70
CA LYS A 92 27.15 1.44 41.75
C LYS A 92 28.36 0.50 41.78
N THR A 93 28.16 -0.78 41.48
CA THR A 93 29.22 -1.81 41.52
C THR A 93 30.10 -1.79 40.27
N LEU A 94 29.51 -1.52 39.10
CA LEU A 94 30.17 -1.55 37.80
C LEU A 94 30.83 -0.21 37.43
N ASN A 95 30.28 0.93 37.87
CA ASN A 95 30.88 2.26 37.63
C ASN A 95 32.39 2.35 37.91
N PRO A 96 32.93 1.82 39.03
CA PRO A 96 34.37 1.87 39.28
C PRO A 96 35.21 0.93 38.39
N MET A 97 34.59 -0.03 37.68
CA MET A 97 35.29 -0.93 36.75
C MET A 97 35.44 -0.33 35.35
N VAL A 98 34.57 0.62 34.98
CA VAL A 98 34.57 1.28 33.66
C VAL A 98 35.94 1.89 33.32
N PRO A 99 36.60 2.68 34.18
CA PRO A 99 37.91 3.26 33.85
C PRO A 99 38.99 2.21 33.57
N ASN A 100 38.95 1.09 34.28
CA ASN A 100 39.93 -0.01 34.13
C ASN A 100 39.72 -0.78 32.81
N LEU A 101 38.45 -0.97 32.41
CA LEU A 101 38.10 -1.56 31.12
C LEU A 101 38.54 -0.66 29.96
N HIS A 102 38.28 0.65 30.03
CA HIS A 102 38.72 1.62 29.03
C HIS A 102 40.26 1.60 28.89
N GLN A 103 40.98 1.57 30.01
CA GLN A 103 42.45 1.55 30.01
C GLN A 103 43.05 0.26 29.42
N LYS A 104 42.39 -0.89 29.61
CA LYS A 104 42.89 -2.18 29.11
C LYS A 104 42.47 -2.52 27.68
N THR A 105 41.34 -1.99 27.21
CA THR A 105 40.76 -2.36 25.91
C THR A 105 40.89 -1.27 24.85
N ASN A 106 41.29 -0.04 25.23
CA ASN A 106 41.23 1.16 24.40
C ASN A 106 39.82 1.45 23.82
N TYR A 107 38.77 0.82 24.35
CA TYR A 107 37.42 1.03 23.90
C TYR A 107 36.89 2.39 24.40
N GLN A 108 36.36 3.19 23.48
CA GLN A 108 35.59 4.39 23.78
C GLN A 108 34.19 4.20 23.20
N ALA A 109 33.15 4.54 23.95
CA ALA A 109 31.80 4.58 23.40
C ALA A 109 31.80 5.52 22.19
N PRO A 110 31.41 5.07 20.98
CA PRO A 110 31.43 5.93 19.82
C PRO A 110 30.49 7.11 20.09
N ALA A 111 31.03 8.33 20.01
CA ALA A 111 30.18 9.52 19.94
C ALA A 111 29.24 9.33 18.74
N VAL A 112 27.97 9.77 18.87
CA VAL A 112 26.98 9.77 17.77
C VAL A 112 27.72 10.21 16.52
N THR A 113 27.89 9.26 15.59
CA THR A 113 28.83 9.49 14.50
C THR A 113 28.23 10.56 13.60
N ASN A 114 29.06 11.38 12.95
CA ASN A 114 28.58 12.36 11.96
C ASN A 114 27.63 11.73 10.92
N ARG A 115 27.79 10.43 10.65
CA ARG A 115 26.94 9.64 9.75
C ARG A 115 25.52 9.43 10.29
N GLU A 116 25.36 9.12 11.58
CA GLU A 116 24.04 8.95 12.20
C GLU A 116 23.28 10.27 12.23
N SER A 117 23.95 11.37 12.59
CA SER A 117 23.36 12.71 12.52
C SER A 117 22.98 13.12 11.09
N GLN A 118 23.81 12.77 10.09
CA GLN A 118 23.48 12.99 8.68
C GLN A 118 22.26 12.19 8.23
N LEU A 119 22.12 10.93 8.66
CA LEU A 119 20.97 10.10 8.33
C LEU A 119 19.67 10.62 8.98
N GLU A 120 19.74 11.11 10.21
CA GLU A 120 18.58 11.74 10.88
C GLU A 120 18.13 13.01 10.15
N ILE A 121 19.09 13.85 9.70
CA ILE A 121 18.80 15.05 8.90
C ILE A 121 18.16 14.66 7.55
N GLN A 122 18.71 13.66 6.87
CA GLN A 122 18.15 13.18 5.60
C GLN A 122 16.74 12.61 5.78
N LEU A 123 16.50 11.83 6.83
CA LEU A 123 15.19 11.27 7.13
C LEU A 123 14.16 12.37 7.38
N ALA A 124 14.53 13.39 8.16
CA ALA A 124 13.67 14.55 8.41
C ALA A 124 13.35 15.32 7.12
N ALA A 125 14.36 15.54 6.26
CA ALA A 125 14.17 16.20 4.97
C ALA A 125 13.24 15.41 4.04
N SER A 126 13.41 14.08 3.96
CA SER A 126 12.52 13.21 3.18
C SER A 126 11.09 13.21 3.72
N GLN A 127 10.90 13.17 5.03
CA GLN A 127 9.56 13.26 5.64
C GLN A 127 8.88 14.59 5.33
N GLN A 128 9.63 15.70 5.37
CA GLN A 128 9.13 17.02 5.01
C GLN A 128 8.73 17.10 3.53
N GLU A 129 9.52 16.52 2.62
CA GLU A 129 9.19 16.49 1.20
C GLU A 129 7.96 15.62 0.92
N ILE A 130 7.83 14.46 1.58
CA ILE A 130 6.60 13.64 1.50
C ILE A 130 5.37 14.44 1.95
N ALA A 131 5.48 15.20 3.04
CA ALA A 131 4.39 16.05 3.51
C ALA A 131 4.03 17.15 2.49
N ARG A 132 5.04 17.80 1.89
CA ARG A 132 4.85 18.80 0.83
C ARG A 132 4.18 18.21 -0.39
N LEU A 133 4.64 17.05 -0.87
CA LEU A 133 4.07 16.36 -2.02
C LEU A 133 2.62 15.93 -1.77
N LYS A 134 2.29 15.46 -0.56
CA LYS A 134 0.90 15.17 -0.16
C LYS A 134 0.03 16.42 -0.17
N GLN A 135 0.57 17.56 0.27
CA GLN A 135 -0.14 18.84 0.26
C GLN A 135 -0.37 19.35 -1.17
N LEU A 136 0.65 19.27 -2.04
CA LEU A 136 0.54 19.61 -3.46
C LEU A 136 -0.43 18.68 -4.20
N LEU A 137 -0.42 17.39 -3.89
CA LEU A 137 -1.39 16.42 -4.41
C LEU A 137 -2.81 16.81 -3.99
N LYS A 138 -3.02 17.17 -2.72
CA LYS A 138 -4.30 17.66 -2.21
C LYS A 138 -4.76 18.94 -2.90
N GLU A 139 -3.85 19.87 -3.20
CA GLU A 139 -4.16 21.10 -3.94
C GLU A 139 -4.47 20.85 -5.42
N GLU A 140 -3.80 19.88 -6.05
CA GLU A 140 -4.16 19.39 -7.37
C GLU A 140 -5.50 18.65 -7.39
N GLU A 141 -5.80 17.88 -6.35
CA GLU A 141 -7.05 17.12 -6.16
C GLU A 141 -8.28 18.02 -6.09
N VAL A 142 -8.12 19.29 -5.68
CA VAL A 142 -9.22 20.24 -5.53
C VAL A 142 -9.56 20.97 -6.84
N LYS A 143 -8.74 20.85 -7.90
CA LYS A 143 -8.95 21.60 -9.16
C LYS A 143 -9.68 20.77 -10.25
N GLY A 144 -10.84 21.27 -10.68
CA GLY A 144 -11.43 21.03 -12.00
C GLY A 144 -11.63 19.55 -12.40
N ASN A 145 -11.27 19.23 -13.66
CA ASN A 145 -11.48 17.90 -14.28
C ASN A 145 -10.68 16.77 -13.59
N LYS A 146 -9.50 17.07 -13.02
CA LYS A 146 -8.69 16.08 -12.27
C LYS A 146 -9.42 15.55 -11.04
N LYS A 147 -10.19 16.40 -10.33
CA LYS A 147 -11.03 15.97 -9.19
C LYS A 147 -12.02 14.88 -9.60
N ARG A 148 -12.66 15.03 -10.77
CA ARG A 148 -13.69 14.09 -11.26
C ARG A 148 -13.10 12.75 -11.73
N HIS A 149 -11.96 12.77 -12.43
CA HIS A 149 -11.27 11.54 -12.81
C HIS A 149 -10.78 10.75 -11.60
N ARG A 150 -10.24 11.45 -10.59
CA ARG A 150 -9.85 10.84 -9.32
C ARG A 150 -11.06 10.30 -8.56
N MET A 151 -12.16 11.05 -8.49
CA MET A 151 -13.41 10.57 -7.89
C MET A 151 -13.90 9.27 -8.54
N MET A 152 -13.88 9.19 -9.87
CA MET A 152 -14.18 7.96 -10.61
C MET A 152 -13.29 6.79 -10.18
N GLY A 153 -11.96 7.01 -10.14
CA GLY A 153 -11.00 6.03 -9.63
C GLY A 153 -11.32 5.52 -8.24
N ARG A 154 -11.57 6.45 -7.31
CA ARG A 154 -11.85 6.14 -5.90
C ARG A 154 -13.19 5.41 -5.72
N VAL A 155 -14.22 5.79 -6.48
CA VAL A 155 -15.52 5.09 -6.49
C VAL A 155 -15.36 3.65 -6.98
N LEU A 156 -14.55 3.42 -8.00
CA LEU A 156 -14.26 2.07 -8.48
C LEU A 156 -13.42 1.25 -7.50
N GLN A 157 -12.43 1.85 -6.85
CA GLN A 157 -11.66 1.20 -5.77
C GLN A 157 -12.53 0.82 -4.57
N TRP A 158 -13.55 1.63 -4.27
CA TRP A 158 -14.51 1.31 -3.21
C TRP A 158 -15.40 0.12 -3.58
N LYS A 159 -15.83 0.01 -4.84
CA LYS A 159 -16.70 -1.08 -5.30
C LYS A 159 -15.95 -2.38 -5.57
N ILE A 160 -14.79 -2.30 -6.21
CA ILE A 160 -14.02 -3.45 -6.67
C ILE A 160 -13.10 -3.91 -5.54
N PRO A 161 -13.14 -5.19 -5.12
CA PRO A 161 -12.29 -5.65 -4.03
C PRO A 161 -10.80 -5.55 -4.40
N PRO A 162 -9.97 -4.97 -3.52
CA PRO A 162 -8.52 -4.88 -3.74
C PRO A 162 -7.83 -6.25 -3.72
N SER A 163 -8.50 -7.29 -3.21
CA SER A 163 -8.04 -8.68 -3.29
C SER A 163 -8.11 -9.24 -4.71
N CYS A 164 -9.03 -8.74 -5.55
CA CYS A 164 -9.29 -9.29 -6.87
C CYS A 164 -8.61 -8.48 -8.00
N TYR A 165 -8.53 -7.16 -7.85
CA TYR A 165 -7.95 -6.27 -8.86
C TYR A 165 -6.93 -5.31 -8.26
N GLU A 166 -5.91 -5.04 -9.06
CA GLU A 166 -5.04 -3.89 -8.89
C GLU A 166 -5.61 -2.74 -9.74
N VAL A 167 -6.00 -1.65 -9.08
CA VAL A 167 -6.56 -0.46 -9.72
C VAL A 167 -5.48 0.59 -9.84
N ARG A 168 -5.01 0.85 -11.06
CA ARG A 168 -4.00 1.86 -11.34
C ARG A 168 -4.61 3.05 -12.08
N LEU A 169 -4.38 4.25 -11.58
CA LEU A 169 -4.90 5.51 -12.09
C LEU A 169 -3.80 6.26 -12.84
N GLU A 170 -4.14 6.85 -13.99
CA GLU A 170 -3.25 7.77 -14.71
C GLU A 170 -1.86 7.13 -14.98
N GLU A 171 -1.83 5.83 -15.34
CA GLU A 171 -0.57 5.13 -15.63
C GLU A 171 0.05 5.65 -16.93
N ASP A 172 1.37 5.81 -16.92
CA ASP A 172 2.13 6.06 -18.13
C ASP A 172 2.22 4.78 -18.96
N THR A 173 1.74 4.86 -20.20
CA THR A 173 1.62 3.69 -21.08
C THR A 173 2.72 3.61 -22.14
N ASN A 174 3.70 4.52 -22.12
CA ASN A 174 4.68 4.65 -23.19
C ASN A 174 6.07 5.12 -22.70
N HIS A 175 7.09 5.09 -23.57
CA HIS A 175 8.44 5.63 -23.28
C HIS A 175 8.49 7.17 -23.28
N VAL A 176 7.43 7.82 -23.77
CA VAL A 176 7.19 9.27 -23.75
C VAL A 176 5.85 9.47 -23.03
N ALA A 177 5.83 10.29 -21.98
CA ALA A 177 4.69 10.41 -21.06
C ALA A 177 3.34 10.56 -21.79
N GLN A 178 2.53 9.50 -21.77
CA GLN A 178 1.17 9.48 -22.28
C GLN A 178 0.30 8.87 -21.19
N LEU A 179 -0.28 9.75 -20.38
CA LEU A 179 -1.22 9.37 -19.33
C LEU A 179 -2.55 9.01 -19.98
N LEU A 180 -3.07 7.82 -19.65
CA LEU A 180 -4.46 7.50 -19.93
C LEU A 180 -5.33 8.37 -18.99
N ASP A 181 -6.34 9.08 -19.53
CA ASP A 181 -7.38 9.76 -18.76
C ASP A 181 -8.33 8.75 -18.06
N GLY A 182 -7.77 7.71 -17.45
CA GLY A 182 -8.53 6.61 -16.88
C GLY A 182 -7.68 5.54 -16.21
N LEU A 183 -8.19 4.32 -16.23
CA LEU A 183 -7.83 3.26 -15.29
C LEU A 183 -7.29 2.03 -16.01
N ILE A 184 -6.28 1.41 -15.41
CA ILE A 184 -5.91 0.03 -15.71
C ILE A 184 -6.35 -0.82 -14.53
N LEU A 185 -7.28 -1.75 -14.78
CA LEU A 185 -7.68 -2.76 -13.80
C LEU A 185 -7.05 -4.08 -14.20
N LYS A 186 -5.96 -4.43 -13.52
CA LYS A 186 -5.28 -5.69 -13.72
C LYS A 186 -5.81 -6.71 -12.72
N ARG A 187 -6.34 -7.81 -13.23
CA ARG A 187 -6.80 -8.92 -12.39
C ARG A 187 -5.59 -9.55 -11.71
N LYS A 188 -5.67 -9.75 -10.38
CA LYS A 188 -4.65 -10.51 -9.67
C LYS A 188 -4.81 -11.98 -10.06
N PRO A 189 -3.70 -12.68 -10.37
CA PRO A 189 -3.79 -14.10 -10.71
C PRO A 189 -4.42 -14.85 -9.52
N GLN A 190 -5.32 -15.78 -9.85
CA GLN A 190 -5.88 -16.83 -8.97
C GLN A 190 -7.25 -16.64 -8.29
N GLN A 191 -8.01 -15.57 -8.51
CA GLN A 191 -9.39 -15.55 -7.98
C GLN A 191 -10.43 -15.06 -9.01
N PRO A 192 -11.53 -15.82 -9.26
CA PRO A 192 -12.73 -15.25 -9.84
C PRO A 192 -13.28 -14.17 -8.92
N LEU A 193 -13.98 -13.19 -9.48
CA LEU A 193 -14.80 -12.29 -8.68
C LEU A 193 -15.70 -13.14 -7.78
N PRO A 194 -15.67 -12.93 -6.45
CA PRO A 194 -16.55 -13.66 -5.55
C PRO A 194 -18.01 -13.49 -6.00
N ALA A 195 -18.78 -14.58 -5.99
CA ALA A 195 -20.15 -14.61 -6.52
C ALA A 195 -21.12 -13.62 -5.85
N ASN A 196 -20.77 -13.14 -4.65
CA ASN A 196 -21.53 -12.12 -3.91
C ASN A 196 -21.22 -10.67 -4.33
N ILE A 197 -20.31 -10.45 -5.29
CA ILE A 197 -19.99 -9.12 -5.79
C ILE A 197 -20.66 -8.92 -7.13
N GLU A 198 -21.74 -8.15 -7.10
CA GLU A 198 -22.40 -7.64 -8.29
C GLU A 198 -21.70 -6.35 -8.74
N LEU A 199 -21.10 -6.38 -9.92
CA LEU A 199 -20.47 -5.21 -10.53
C LEU A 199 -21.51 -4.26 -11.13
N PRO A 200 -21.18 -2.96 -11.25
CA PRO A 200 -22.02 -2.02 -11.98
C PRO A 200 -22.26 -2.44 -13.43
N ASP A 201 -23.40 -2.08 -13.97
CA ASP A 201 -23.79 -2.40 -15.34
C ASP A 201 -22.72 -1.96 -16.36
N GLY A 202 -22.45 -2.84 -17.32
CA GLY A 202 -21.41 -2.67 -18.33
C GLY A 202 -20.00 -3.04 -17.89
N LEU A 203 -19.70 -3.12 -16.58
CA LEU A 203 -18.37 -3.47 -16.08
C LEU A 203 -18.27 -4.97 -15.75
N THR A 204 -17.70 -5.76 -16.65
CA THR A 204 -17.60 -7.23 -16.51
C THR A 204 -16.30 -7.68 -15.85
N LEU A 205 -15.18 -7.00 -16.15
CA LEU A 205 -13.83 -7.30 -15.65
C LEU A 205 -13.39 -8.77 -15.85
N ASP A 206 -13.94 -9.43 -16.86
CA ASP A 206 -13.66 -10.81 -17.24
C ASP A 206 -12.26 -10.98 -17.84
N ALA A 207 -11.78 -9.96 -18.56
CA ALA A 207 -10.43 -9.91 -19.09
C ALA A 207 -9.37 -9.74 -17.98
N GLU A 208 -8.16 -10.24 -18.24
CA GLU A 208 -7.02 -10.09 -17.33
C GLU A 208 -6.64 -8.62 -17.14
N ILE A 209 -6.73 -7.83 -18.20
CA ILE A 209 -6.35 -6.42 -18.22
C ILE A 209 -7.51 -5.61 -18.79
N ASN A 210 -8.02 -4.67 -18.02
CA ASN A 210 -9.13 -3.83 -18.43
C ASN A 210 -8.62 -2.40 -18.53
N LEU A 211 -8.73 -1.79 -19.72
CA LEU A 211 -8.36 -0.40 -19.95
C LEU A 211 -9.62 0.44 -20.05
N LEU A 212 -9.65 1.53 -19.29
CA LEU A 212 -10.80 2.41 -19.22
C LEU A 212 -10.36 3.83 -19.54
N THR A 213 -11.11 4.52 -20.38
CA THR A 213 -11.10 5.99 -20.44
C THR A 213 -12.37 6.53 -19.80
N TYR A 214 -12.27 7.68 -19.15
CA TYR A 214 -13.42 8.38 -18.59
C TYR A 214 -13.51 9.81 -19.15
N LYS A 215 -14.73 10.28 -19.39
CA LYS A 215 -15.04 11.69 -19.68
C LYS A 215 -16.13 12.19 -18.74
N SER A 216 -15.78 13.23 -17.99
CA SER A 216 -16.67 13.84 -17.01
C SER A 216 -17.76 14.69 -17.68
N PRO A 217 -18.75 15.26 -16.95
CA PRO A 217 -19.79 16.09 -17.56
C PRO A 217 -19.29 17.31 -18.33
N CYS A 218 -18.07 17.77 -18.03
CA CYS A 218 -17.45 18.92 -18.68
C CYS A 218 -16.65 18.53 -19.93
N GLU A 219 -16.65 17.26 -20.31
CA GLU A 219 -15.88 16.69 -21.39
C GLU A 219 -16.78 15.84 -22.28
N SER A 220 -16.46 15.79 -23.57
CA SER A 220 -17.21 14.97 -24.53
C SER A 220 -16.39 13.77 -24.94
N LEU A 221 -16.97 12.58 -24.83
CA LEU A 221 -16.42 11.38 -25.46
C LEU A 221 -16.65 11.47 -26.97
N ASN A 222 -15.56 11.49 -27.74
CA ASN A 222 -15.59 11.65 -29.18
C ASN A 222 -14.74 10.57 -29.88
N GLN A 223 -14.72 10.58 -31.21
CA GLN A 223 -13.96 9.60 -32.01
C GLN A 223 -12.46 9.62 -31.70
N TRP A 224 -11.92 10.80 -31.40
CA TRP A 224 -10.51 10.94 -31.03
C TRP A 224 -10.20 10.24 -29.71
N THR A 225 -11.06 10.38 -28.69
CA THR A 225 -10.90 9.66 -27.42
C THR A 225 -10.93 8.14 -27.60
N ILE A 226 -11.78 7.63 -28.51
CA ILE A 226 -11.78 6.20 -28.85
C ILE A 226 -10.47 5.78 -29.50
N GLN A 227 -9.93 6.59 -30.42
CA GLN A 227 -8.63 6.32 -31.05
C GLN A 227 -7.47 6.38 -30.04
N GLU A 228 -7.51 7.31 -29.09
CA GLU A 228 -6.54 7.39 -27.99
C GLU A 228 -6.59 6.14 -27.11
N LEU A 229 -7.79 5.68 -26.71
CA LEU A 229 -7.93 4.43 -25.93
C LEU A 229 -7.33 3.23 -26.66
N ILE A 230 -7.58 3.10 -27.97
CA ILE A 230 -6.98 2.05 -28.81
C ILE A 230 -5.45 2.22 -28.87
N GLY A 231 -4.97 3.45 -29.00
CA GLY A 231 -3.54 3.77 -28.96
C GLY A 231 -2.88 3.34 -27.65
N HIS A 232 -3.50 3.64 -26.52
CA HIS A 232 -3.05 3.22 -25.19
C HIS A 232 -3.04 1.70 -25.04
N TYR A 233 -4.08 1.01 -25.52
CA TYR A 233 -4.12 -0.45 -25.57
C TYR A 233 -2.93 -1.03 -26.36
N VAL A 234 -2.65 -0.49 -27.55
CA VAL A 234 -1.50 -0.94 -28.37
C VAL A 234 -0.17 -0.63 -27.67
N GLY A 235 -0.03 0.57 -27.10
CA GLY A 235 1.16 0.98 -26.35
C GLY A 235 1.44 0.08 -25.14
N TYR A 236 0.41 -0.16 -24.33
CA TYR A 236 0.49 -1.01 -23.16
C TYR A 236 0.82 -2.46 -23.51
N ARG A 237 0.25 -3.02 -24.59
CA ARG A 237 0.65 -4.34 -25.10
C ARG A 237 2.12 -4.41 -25.48
N LYS A 238 2.66 -3.38 -26.14
CA LYS A 238 4.08 -3.30 -26.49
C LYS A 238 4.97 -3.19 -25.25
N MET A 239 4.55 -2.43 -24.23
CA MET A 239 5.25 -2.34 -22.95
C MET A 239 5.31 -3.70 -22.25
N LEU A 240 4.18 -4.41 -22.17
CA LEU A 240 4.14 -5.75 -21.58
C LEU A 240 5.00 -6.75 -22.36
N LYS A 241 5.03 -6.66 -23.69
CA LYS A 241 5.95 -7.42 -24.53
C LYS A 241 7.41 -7.17 -24.14
N ALA A 242 7.80 -5.92 -23.92
CA ALA A 242 9.16 -5.58 -23.52
C ALA A 242 9.55 -6.17 -22.15
N GLN A 243 8.58 -6.32 -21.24
CA GLN A 243 8.77 -6.89 -19.91
C GLN A 243 8.68 -8.42 -19.86
N HIS A 244 8.09 -9.05 -20.88
CA HIS A 244 7.97 -10.51 -20.94
C HIS A 244 9.32 -11.17 -21.27
N PRO A 245 9.76 -12.23 -20.56
CA PRO A 245 11.07 -12.86 -20.79
C PRO A 245 11.35 -13.27 -22.24
N ASN A 246 10.30 -13.69 -22.95
CA ASN A 246 10.38 -14.14 -24.34
C ASN A 246 10.01 -13.06 -25.37
N HIS A 247 9.84 -11.81 -24.94
CA HIS A 247 9.35 -10.72 -25.78
C HIS A 247 8.08 -11.05 -26.57
N THR A 248 7.16 -11.79 -25.95
CA THR A 248 5.90 -12.22 -26.56
C THR A 248 4.84 -11.14 -26.37
N LEU A 249 4.11 -10.81 -27.44
CA LEU A 249 3.01 -9.86 -27.35
C LEU A 249 1.81 -10.55 -26.68
N PRO A 250 1.22 -9.98 -25.62
CA PRO A 250 0.01 -10.51 -25.00
C PRO A 250 -1.14 -10.65 -26.02
N ASP A 251 -1.97 -11.69 -25.88
CA ASP A 251 -3.13 -11.92 -26.76
C ASP A 251 -4.16 -10.80 -26.57
N ALA A 252 -4.85 -10.40 -27.65
CA ALA A 252 -5.90 -9.40 -27.59
C ALA A 252 -7.05 -9.81 -26.66
N ASN A 253 -7.36 -11.11 -26.55
CA ASN A 253 -8.40 -11.63 -25.66
C ASN A 253 -8.11 -11.47 -24.17
N GLN A 254 -6.86 -11.14 -23.80
CA GLN A 254 -6.49 -10.81 -22.42
C GLN A 254 -6.92 -9.39 -22.04
N PHE A 255 -7.43 -8.61 -22.98
CA PHE A 255 -7.81 -7.21 -22.79
C PHE A 255 -9.30 -6.97 -23.02
N ALA A 256 -9.88 -6.13 -22.17
CA ALA A 256 -11.17 -5.50 -22.43
C ALA A 256 -11.03 -3.98 -22.39
N LEU A 257 -11.73 -3.30 -23.30
CA LEU A 257 -11.71 -1.85 -23.44
C LEU A 257 -13.05 -1.26 -23.03
N TYR A 258 -13.01 -0.25 -22.16
CA TYR A 258 -14.19 0.47 -21.72
C TYR A 258 -14.03 1.96 -21.98
N ALA A 259 -15.08 2.59 -22.53
CA ALA A 259 -15.18 4.04 -22.62
C ALA A 259 -16.37 4.53 -21.80
N ILE A 260 -16.07 5.21 -20.70
CA ILE A 260 -17.08 5.71 -19.76
C ILE A 260 -17.26 7.20 -20.00
N THR A 261 -18.51 7.63 -20.11
CA THR A 261 -18.85 9.05 -20.27
C THR A 261 -20.02 9.40 -19.38
N THR A 262 -19.99 10.57 -18.76
CA THR A 262 -21.16 11.01 -17.98
C THR A 262 -22.32 11.40 -18.88
N MET A 263 -22.03 12.16 -19.94
CA MET A 263 -23.02 12.64 -20.90
C MET A 263 -23.12 11.72 -22.11
N PHE A 264 -24.32 11.61 -22.69
CA PHE A 264 -24.52 10.83 -23.91
C PHE A 264 -23.75 11.44 -25.09
N PRO A 265 -22.89 10.67 -25.80
CA PRO A 265 -21.95 11.21 -26.77
C PRO A 265 -22.57 11.30 -28.18
N GLN A 266 -23.48 12.25 -28.39
CA GLN A 266 -24.30 12.37 -29.62
C GLN A 266 -23.47 12.32 -30.92
N GLU A 267 -22.38 13.08 -30.99
CA GLU A 267 -21.54 13.14 -32.20
C GLU A 267 -20.79 11.83 -32.46
N LEU A 268 -20.31 11.14 -31.42
CA LEU A 268 -19.68 9.83 -31.58
C LEU A 268 -20.67 8.81 -32.13
N VAL A 269 -21.91 8.79 -31.61
CA VAL A 269 -22.96 7.88 -32.11
C VAL A 269 -23.26 8.15 -33.57
N LYS A 270 -23.43 9.42 -33.94
CA LYS A 270 -23.69 9.83 -35.33
C LYS A 270 -22.58 9.40 -36.28
N GLN A 271 -21.32 9.53 -35.87
CA GLN A 271 -20.16 9.14 -36.67
C GLN A 271 -19.96 7.62 -36.75
N SER A 272 -20.32 6.90 -35.67
CA SER A 272 -20.15 5.45 -35.58
C SER A 272 -21.20 4.68 -36.40
N GLY A 273 -22.39 5.26 -36.61
CA GLY A 273 -23.45 4.63 -37.39
C GLY A 273 -23.83 3.24 -36.83
N THR A 274 -23.81 2.23 -37.69
CA THR A 274 -24.17 0.83 -37.33
C THR A 274 -23.16 0.14 -36.41
N ALA A 275 -21.97 0.72 -36.24
CA ALA A 275 -20.98 0.20 -35.30
C ALA A 275 -21.38 0.43 -33.83
N TRP A 276 -22.28 1.38 -33.57
CA TRP A 276 -22.85 1.63 -32.25
C TRP A 276 -24.07 0.75 -32.00
N GLN A 277 -24.02 -0.08 -30.97
CA GLN A 277 -25.05 -1.07 -30.67
C GLN A 277 -25.55 -0.92 -29.23
N ARG A 278 -26.88 -0.97 -29.07
CA ARG A 278 -27.52 -1.02 -27.75
C ARG A 278 -27.39 -2.41 -27.15
N THR A 279 -27.28 -2.47 -25.83
CA THR A 279 -27.42 -3.72 -25.08
C THR A 279 -28.81 -3.79 -24.43
N ASP A 280 -29.07 -4.87 -23.70
CA ASP A 280 -30.25 -5.05 -22.85
C ASP A 280 -30.21 -4.16 -21.59
N LYS A 281 -29.05 -3.60 -21.24
CA LYS A 281 -28.85 -2.73 -20.08
C LYS A 281 -28.91 -1.25 -20.47
N SER A 282 -29.73 -0.47 -19.76
CA SER A 282 -29.83 0.98 -19.98
C SER A 282 -28.47 1.66 -19.72
N GLY A 283 -28.08 2.57 -20.60
CA GLY A 283 -26.79 3.26 -20.52
C GLY A 283 -25.57 2.41 -20.87
N VAL A 284 -25.74 1.15 -21.30
CA VAL A 284 -24.64 0.27 -21.74
C VAL A 284 -24.74 0.00 -23.23
N TYR A 285 -23.64 0.22 -23.93
CA TYR A 285 -23.54 0.10 -25.38
C TYR A 285 -22.28 -0.66 -25.78
N LYS A 286 -22.25 -1.13 -27.03
CA LYS A 286 -21.07 -1.69 -27.68
C LYS A 286 -20.70 -0.82 -28.88
N LEU A 287 -19.41 -0.60 -29.06
CA LEU A 287 -18.86 0.06 -30.25
C LEU A 287 -17.82 -0.85 -30.87
N LEU A 288 -18.00 -1.19 -32.15
CA LEU A 288 -16.98 -1.85 -32.94
C LEU A 288 -16.09 -0.79 -33.61
N SER A 289 -14.82 -0.71 -33.23
CA SER A 289 -13.87 0.25 -33.81
C SER A 289 -12.53 -0.41 -34.11
N SER A 290 -12.06 -0.30 -35.35
CA SER A 290 -10.78 -0.92 -35.79
C SER A 290 -10.66 -2.42 -35.48
N GLY A 291 -11.77 -3.16 -35.52
CA GLY A 291 -11.81 -4.59 -35.21
C GLY A 291 -11.78 -4.92 -33.71
N LEU A 292 -11.87 -3.91 -32.83
CA LEU A 292 -11.96 -4.06 -31.39
C LEU A 292 -13.38 -3.74 -30.93
N GLU A 293 -13.93 -4.59 -30.07
CA GLU A 293 -15.16 -4.28 -29.36
C GLU A 293 -14.83 -3.45 -28.11
N ILE A 294 -15.48 -2.29 -27.98
CA ILE A 294 -15.36 -1.40 -26.84
C ILE A 294 -16.72 -1.36 -26.14
N THR A 295 -16.71 -1.57 -24.83
CA THR A 295 -17.93 -1.41 -24.02
C THR A 295 -18.06 0.04 -23.59
N LEU A 296 -19.21 0.65 -23.88
CA LEU A 296 -19.48 2.03 -23.49
C LEU A 296 -20.51 2.09 -22.37
N ILE A 297 -20.24 3.00 -21.42
CA ILE A 297 -21.08 3.22 -20.25
C ILE A 297 -21.41 4.71 -20.20
N VAL A 298 -22.69 5.05 -20.40
CA VAL A 298 -23.23 6.40 -20.33
C VAL A 298 -23.90 6.57 -18.97
N ILE A 299 -23.20 7.19 -18.03
CA ILE A 299 -23.58 7.19 -16.61
C ILE A 299 -24.97 7.80 -16.38
N ASN A 300 -25.33 8.86 -17.12
CA ASN A 300 -26.64 9.51 -16.96
C ASN A 300 -27.83 8.66 -17.41
N GLU A 301 -27.59 7.57 -18.13
CA GLU A 301 -28.63 6.64 -18.58
C GLU A 301 -28.68 5.36 -17.76
N ILE A 302 -27.72 5.17 -16.84
CA ILE A 302 -27.70 4.03 -15.93
C ILE A 302 -28.85 4.17 -14.92
N ILE A 303 -29.56 3.08 -14.68
CA ILE A 303 -30.66 3.05 -13.72
C ILE A 303 -30.17 3.14 -12.27
N ILE A 304 -31.01 3.69 -11.39
CA ILE A 304 -30.74 3.70 -9.95
C ILE A 304 -31.03 2.31 -9.39
N ALA A 305 -29.97 1.57 -9.10
CA ALA A 305 -30.02 0.24 -8.48
C ALA A 305 -28.80 0.05 -7.56
N PRO A 306 -28.88 -0.79 -6.51
CA PRO A 306 -27.78 -0.97 -5.55
C PRO A 306 -26.41 -1.32 -6.16
N HIS A 307 -26.36 -2.22 -7.16
CA HIS A 307 -25.11 -2.55 -7.84
C HIS A 307 -24.56 -1.40 -8.70
N ASN A 308 -25.45 -0.51 -9.18
CA ASN A 308 -25.12 0.66 -9.98
C ASN A 308 -24.82 1.92 -9.15
N HIS A 309 -24.91 1.88 -7.81
CA HIS A 309 -24.55 3.03 -6.97
C HIS A 309 -23.19 3.66 -7.30
N PRO A 310 -22.13 2.90 -7.65
CA PRO A 310 -20.87 3.49 -8.12
C PRO A 310 -21.05 4.41 -9.34
N TRP A 311 -21.81 3.99 -10.35
CA TRP A 311 -22.13 4.85 -11.50
C TRP A 311 -23.00 6.03 -11.10
N ASN A 312 -24.03 5.80 -10.30
CA ASN A 312 -24.96 6.85 -9.90
C ASN A 312 -24.30 7.95 -9.03
N LEU A 313 -23.24 7.64 -8.28
CA LEU A 313 -22.43 8.65 -7.57
C LEU A 313 -21.67 9.58 -8.53
N LEU A 314 -21.42 9.15 -9.76
CA LEU A 314 -20.72 9.92 -10.79
C LEU A 314 -21.68 10.62 -11.77
N ASN A 315 -22.99 10.50 -11.52
CA ASN A 315 -24.04 11.09 -12.34
C ASN A 315 -23.94 12.63 -12.32
N SER A 316 -24.30 13.29 -13.42
CA SER A 316 -24.30 14.75 -13.47
C SER A 316 -25.47 15.38 -12.71
N ASN A 317 -26.53 14.62 -12.42
CA ASN A 317 -27.69 15.08 -11.68
C ASN A 317 -27.44 15.01 -10.16
N PRO A 318 -27.34 16.16 -9.46
CA PRO A 318 -27.04 16.17 -8.03
C PRO A 318 -28.11 15.48 -7.19
N THR A 319 -29.37 15.46 -7.63
CA THR A 319 -30.46 14.79 -6.92
C THR A 319 -30.25 13.27 -6.87
N ILE A 320 -29.78 12.67 -7.97
CA ILE A 320 -29.44 11.24 -8.02
C ILE A 320 -28.27 10.95 -7.09
N VAL A 321 -27.23 11.79 -7.12
CA VAL A 321 -26.06 11.64 -6.25
C VAL A 321 -26.47 11.69 -4.78
N GLN A 322 -27.27 12.68 -4.36
CA GLN A 322 -27.76 12.81 -2.99
C GLN A 322 -28.65 11.63 -2.56
N GLN A 323 -29.54 11.18 -3.45
CA GLN A 323 -30.35 9.99 -3.22
C GLN A 323 -29.49 8.76 -2.94
N VAL A 324 -28.41 8.55 -3.70
CA VAL A 324 -27.51 7.41 -3.49
C VAL A 324 -26.66 7.57 -2.24
N LEU A 325 -26.15 8.78 -1.96
CA LEU A 325 -25.39 9.07 -0.73
C LEU A 325 -26.19 8.74 0.54
N SER A 326 -27.51 8.90 0.52
CA SER A 326 -28.38 8.52 1.64
C SER A 326 -28.52 7.00 1.85
N GLN A 327 -28.14 6.19 0.85
CA GLN A 327 -28.31 4.73 0.83
C GLN A 327 -26.99 3.96 1.01
N VAL A 328 -25.84 4.65 1.01
CA VAL A 328 -24.52 4.01 1.06
C VAL A 328 -23.68 4.60 2.19
N THR A 329 -22.82 3.77 2.78
CA THR A 329 -21.78 4.25 3.69
C THR A 329 -20.47 4.32 2.93
N LEU A 330 -20.00 5.55 2.67
CA LEU A 330 -18.72 5.77 2.01
C LEU A 330 -17.55 5.69 3.00
N PRO A 331 -16.39 5.14 2.57
CA PRO A 331 -15.12 5.25 3.29
C PRO A 331 -14.75 6.71 3.59
N GLU A 332 -14.03 6.96 4.69
CA GLU A 332 -13.67 8.32 5.12
C GLU A 332 -12.87 9.09 4.07
N ASP A 333 -12.05 8.42 3.27
CA ASP A 333 -11.23 9.02 2.23
C ASP A 333 -11.97 9.32 0.92
N LEU A 334 -13.19 8.80 0.75
CA LEU A 334 -14.06 9.07 -0.41
C LEU A 334 -15.09 10.18 -0.14
N ARG A 335 -15.49 10.39 1.12
CA ARG A 335 -16.47 11.43 1.49
C ARG A 335 -16.10 12.85 1.03
N PRO A 336 -14.84 13.32 1.12
CA PRO A 336 -14.49 14.70 0.75
C PRO A 336 -14.76 15.06 -0.71
N TYR A 337 -14.91 14.07 -1.60
CA TYR A 337 -15.27 14.32 -2.99
C TYR A 337 -16.71 14.82 -3.17
N PHE A 338 -17.59 14.55 -2.19
CA PHE A 338 -19.03 14.83 -2.23
C PHE A 338 -19.48 15.92 -1.24
N GLU A 339 -18.61 16.38 -0.35
CA GLU A 339 -18.91 17.36 0.71
C GLU A 339 -18.70 18.84 0.29
N SER A 340 -18.67 19.13 -1.01
CA SER A 340 -18.40 20.48 -1.54
C SER A 340 -19.63 21.29 -1.89
#